data_AF-A0A535KEJ8-F1
#
_entry.id   AF-A0A535KEJ8-F1
#
_cell.length_a   1.000
_cell.length_b   1.000
_cell.length_c   1.000
_cell.angle_alpha   90.00
_cell.angle_beta   90.00
_cell.angle_gamma   90.00
#
_symmetry.space_group_name_H-M   'P 1'
#
loop_
_entity.id
_entity.type
_entity.pdbx_description
1 polymer ?
#
loop_
_entity_poly.entity_id
_entity_poly.type
_entity_poly.pdbx_seq_one_letter_code
_entity_poly.pdbx_strand_id
1 'polypeptide(L)'
;MAAVLVVVALWIAPRLQPATGTLVVVAAGRSATSLPASTLMLHESGGSWVTVGKGDDVQRLALKVTAGQVEPLLLGIDSGRLVTGAVYAGNDDVNLGLGELAGKFEPMPAFQLIDPAAAPINLDSLAGKDVVIAAFHTTCHETCPLYTALFSQLAKQIPPTVTLLEVTTDPETDTPSVLKSYAGQIGAHWTFATGTAQAVADFWKPFGVELAGGDTHTSTLALVDRHGFIRLVYRGVPKVGHDIGPSLVTSLSAKGLSELASGGDGWGAPDVLHALATIAAPEGSVVSAGGKAPAFTLTSTDGAKVSLSDYAGKPVVINFWATYCPPCKAEMPLLQKSVGPQSGARLVLIDEGDGPEATRSFLQSLGIRQAALLDSDLAVGRAYGLSALPMTVFLRSDGTIDRRQIGQLQAGVLAAELSNLSSQ
;
A
#
# COMPACT_ATOMS: atom_id res chain seq x y z
N MET A 1 14.29 -12.44 -33.08
CA MET A 1 12.92 -12.90 -32.75
C MET A 1 12.30 -11.84 -31.85
N ALA A 2 11.12 -11.34 -32.22
CA ALA A 2 10.55 -10.09 -31.75
C ALA A 2 10.03 -10.14 -30.30
N ALA A 3 9.96 -8.98 -29.65
CA ALA A 3 9.22 -8.78 -28.41
C ALA A 3 7.77 -9.28 -28.59
N VAL A 4 7.24 -10.01 -27.60
CA VAL A 4 5.88 -10.55 -27.65
C VAL A 4 5.03 -9.71 -26.70
N LEU A 5 4.17 -8.85 -27.27
CA LEU A 5 3.13 -8.19 -26.49
C LEU A 5 2.01 -9.21 -26.24
N VAL A 6 1.86 -9.70 -25.01
CA VAL A 6 0.77 -10.62 -24.66
C VAL A 6 -0.29 -9.84 -23.88
N VAL A 7 -1.33 -9.40 -24.59
CA VAL A 7 -2.51 -8.81 -23.92
C VAL A 7 -3.34 -9.95 -23.32
N VAL A 8 -3.17 -10.21 -22.02
CA VAL A 8 -4.01 -11.17 -21.29
C VAL A 8 -5.14 -10.42 -20.60
N ALA A 9 -6.29 -10.35 -21.25
CA ALA A 9 -7.52 -10.00 -20.54
C ALA A 9 -7.89 -11.19 -19.62
N LEU A 10 -7.86 -11.01 -18.30
CA LEU A 10 -8.26 -12.03 -17.33
C LEU A 10 -9.79 -12.26 -17.45
N TRP A 11 -10.17 -13.26 -18.23
CA TRP A 11 -11.58 -13.65 -18.50
C TRP A 11 -12.06 -14.85 -17.67
N ILE A 12 -11.30 -15.31 -16.66
CA ILE A 12 -11.55 -16.61 -16.02
C ILE A 12 -11.64 -16.50 -14.50
N ALA A 13 -12.60 -15.71 -14.01
CA ALA A 13 -13.19 -15.91 -12.69
C ALA A 13 -14.46 -15.03 -12.58
N PRO A 14 -15.68 -15.60 -12.68
CA PRO A 14 -16.91 -14.83 -12.54
C PRO A 14 -17.12 -14.20 -11.14
N ARG A 15 -16.21 -14.49 -10.19
CA ARG A 15 -16.16 -13.88 -8.85
C ARG A 15 -15.23 -12.66 -8.74
N LEU A 16 -14.51 -12.31 -9.82
CA LEU A 16 -13.58 -11.17 -9.90
C LEU A 16 -14.08 -10.08 -10.86
N GLN A 17 -15.39 -9.99 -11.12
CA GLN A 17 -15.98 -8.86 -11.83
C GLN A 17 -16.52 -7.82 -10.84
N PRO A 18 -15.86 -6.67 -10.64
CA PRO A 18 -16.57 -5.42 -10.38
C PRO A 18 -17.26 -4.97 -11.67
N ALA A 19 -18.29 -4.13 -11.56
CA ALA A 19 -18.89 -3.44 -12.72
C ALA A 19 -17.88 -2.54 -13.48
N THR A 20 -16.69 -2.33 -12.91
CA THR A 20 -15.52 -1.71 -13.52
C THR A 20 -14.43 -2.78 -13.73
N GLY A 21 -14.20 -3.15 -14.99
CA GLY A 21 -13.21 -4.17 -15.36
C GLY A 21 -11.79 -3.61 -15.40
N THR A 22 -10.87 -4.22 -14.65
CA THR A 22 -9.43 -3.97 -14.76
C THR A 22 -8.86 -4.78 -15.92
N LEU A 23 -8.33 -4.12 -16.96
CA LEU A 23 -7.55 -4.78 -18.01
C LEU A 23 -6.06 -4.72 -17.63
N VAL A 24 -5.46 -5.89 -17.44
CA VAL A 24 -4.00 -6.03 -17.25
C VAL A 24 -3.37 -6.28 -18.62
N VAL A 25 -2.51 -5.37 -19.07
CA VAL A 25 -1.69 -5.61 -20.27
C VAL A 25 -0.30 -6.02 -19.79
N VAL A 26 0.16 -7.21 -20.19
CA VAL A 26 1.48 -7.74 -19.81
C VAL A 26 2.39 -7.65 -21.03
N ALA A 27 3.38 -6.77 -21.00
CA ALA A 27 4.44 -6.77 -22.01
C ALA A 27 5.63 -7.62 -21.51
N ALA A 28 6.13 -8.55 -22.32
CA ALA A 28 7.32 -9.35 -22.00
C ALA A 28 8.23 -9.50 -23.22
N GLY A 29 9.51 -9.20 -23.06
CA GLY A 29 10.51 -9.26 -24.13
C GLY A 29 11.63 -10.27 -23.84
N ARG A 30 12.05 -11.06 -24.84
CA ARG A 30 13.25 -11.93 -24.72
C ARG A 30 14.58 -11.18 -24.95
N SER A 31 14.53 -9.94 -25.42
CA SER A 31 15.69 -9.10 -25.72
C SER A 31 15.38 -7.64 -25.37
N ALA A 32 16.39 -6.87 -24.93
CA ALA A 32 16.21 -5.48 -24.53
C ALA A 32 15.98 -4.66 -25.79
N THR A 33 14.77 -4.13 -25.94
CA THR A 33 14.39 -3.34 -27.12
C THR A 33 13.45 -2.25 -26.66
N SER A 34 13.74 -0.99 -27.00
CA SER A 34 12.71 0.05 -26.91
C SER A 34 11.58 -0.34 -27.85
N LEU A 35 10.39 -0.61 -27.31
CA LEU A 35 9.20 -0.59 -28.15
C LEU A 35 9.05 0.87 -28.62
N PRO A 36 8.95 1.14 -29.93
CA PRO A 36 8.59 2.49 -30.39
C PRO A 36 7.27 2.88 -29.70
N ALA A 37 7.03 4.18 -29.47
CA ALA A 37 5.77 4.65 -28.86
C ALA A 37 4.59 3.99 -29.59
N SER A 38 4.02 2.98 -28.95
CA SER A 38 3.10 2.05 -29.58
C SER A 38 1.72 2.52 -29.17
N THR A 39 0.91 2.90 -30.15
CA THR A 39 -0.47 3.28 -29.90
C THR A 39 -1.25 2.04 -29.46
N LEU A 40 -1.51 1.90 -28.17
CA LEU A 40 -2.46 0.91 -27.65
C LEU A 40 -3.87 1.42 -27.96
N MET A 41 -4.51 0.80 -28.96
CA MET A 41 -5.90 1.09 -29.33
C MET A 41 -6.80 0.00 -28.77
N LEU A 42 -7.84 0.39 -28.05
CA LEU A 42 -8.83 -0.52 -27.47
C LEU A 42 -10.18 -0.26 -28.17
N HIS A 43 -10.81 -1.31 -28.71
CA HIS A 43 -12.16 -1.23 -29.31
C HIS A 43 -13.13 -2.13 -28.54
N GLU A 44 -14.29 -1.58 -28.19
CA GLU A 44 -15.39 -2.31 -27.56
C GLU A 44 -16.31 -2.87 -28.65
N SER A 45 -16.58 -4.18 -28.64
CA SER A 45 -17.57 -4.81 -29.51
C SER A 45 -18.40 -5.79 -28.71
N GLY A 46 -19.71 -5.56 -28.62
CA GLY A 46 -20.64 -6.48 -27.94
C GLY A 46 -20.36 -6.70 -26.45
N GLY A 47 -19.83 -5.69 -25.73
CA GLY A 47 -19.44 -5.81 -24.32
C GLY A 47 -18.14 -6.57 -24.08
N SER A 48 -17.33 -6.77 -25.13
CA SER A 48 -16.00 -7.40 -25.05
C SER A 48 -14.93 -6.52 -25.70
N TRP A 49 -13.75 -6.43 -25.09
CA TRP A 49 -12.57 -5.74 -25.65
C TRP A 49 -11.72 -6.73 -26.43
N VAL A 50 -11.58 -6.56 -27.76
CA VAL A 50 -10.82 -7.48 -28.62
C VAL A 50 -9.86 -6.71 -29.54
N THR A 51 -8.58 -6.69 -29.16
CA THR A 51 -7.41 -6.29 -30.00
C THR A 51 -7.43 -4.92 -30.70
N VAL A 52 -6.25 -4.54 -31.20
CA VAL A 52 -5.85 -3.20 -31.67
C VAL A 52 -6.43 -2.87 -33.05
N GLY A 53 -7.22 -1.78 -33.17
CA GLY A 53 -7.78 -1.31 -34.45
C GLY A 53 -8.49 0.06 -34.36
N LYS A 54 -8.52 0.79 -35.51
CA LYS A 54 -8.79 2.24 -35.74
C LYS A 54 -10.02 2.88 -35.05
N GLY A 55 -9.80 4.05 -34.44
CA GLY A 55 -10.83 4.99 -33.94
C GLY A 55 -10.21 6.18 -33.20
N ASP A 56 -11.04 7.14 -32.77
CA ASP A 56 -10.61 8.47 -32.26
C ASP A 56 -10.27 8.52 -30.74
N ASP A 57 -10.53 7.47 -29.96
CA ASP A 57 -10.16 7.40 -28.53
C ASP A 57 -8.76 6.76 -28.39
N VAL A 58 -7.72 7.58 -28.51
CA VAL A 58 -6.31 7.14 -28.55
C VAL A 58 -5.49 7.77 -27.42
N GLN A 59 -4.91 6.93 -26.55
CA GLN A 59 -3.79 7.33 -25.68
C GLN A 59 -2.47 6.72 -26.16
N ARG A 60 -1.43 7.55 -26.23
CA ARG A 60 -0.07 7.09 -26.56
C ARG A 60 0.69 6.80 -25.28
N LEU A 61 1.20 5.59 -25.16
CA LEU A 61 2.08 5.19 -24.07
C LEU A 61 3.46 4.80 -24.66
N ALA A 62 4.53 5.28 -24.04
CA ALA A 62 5.88 4.81 -24.31
C ALA A 62 6.26 3.78 -23.24
N LEU A 63 6.57 2.55 -23.67
CA LEU A 63 7.00 1.46 -22.79
C LEU A 63 8.41 1.03 -23.17
N LYS A 64 9.29 0.84 -22.18
CA LYS A 64 10.68 0.46 -22.40
C LYS A 64 10.92 -0.96 -21.91
N VAL A 65 10.56 -1.94 -22.74
CA VAL A 65 10.67 -3.36 -22.39
C VAL A 65 12.12 -3.82 -22.29
N THR A 66 12.49 -4.28 -21.09
CA THR A 66 13.79 -4.90 -20.80
C THR A 66 13.75 -6.41 -21.01
N ALA A 67 14.87 -7.01 -21.45
CA ALA A 67 14.94 -8.47 -21.65
C ALA A 67 14.71 -9.22 -20.33
N GLY A 68 13.81 -10.21 -20.35
CA GLY A 68 13.59 -11.08 -19.21
C GLY A 68 12.76 -10.46 -18.07
N GLN A 69 12.30 -9.22 -18.20
CA GLN A 69 11.41 -8.56 -17.25
C GLN A 69 9.97 -8.56 -17.76
N VAL A 70 9.03 -8.69 -16.83
CA VAL A 70 7.59 -8.54 -17.09
C VAL A 70 7.17 -7.13 -16.70
N GLU A 71 6.54 -6.40 -17.62
CA GLU A 71 6.02 -5.05 -17.37
C GLU A 71 4.49 -5.09 -17.31
N PRO A 72 3.89 -5.19 -16.10
CA PRO A 72 2.46 -5.03 -15.92
C PRO A 72 2.03 -3.58 -16.14
N LEU A 73 1.06 -3.40 -17.03
CA LEU A 73 0.35 -2.15 -17.22
C LEU A 73 -1.08 -2.30 -16.69
N LEU A 74 -1.43 -1.45 -15.74
CA LEU A 74 -2.78 -1.29 -15.23
C LEU A 74 -3.44 -0.09 -15.90
N LEU A 75 -4.58 -0.34 -16.54
CA LEU A 75 -5.40 0.70 -17.17
C LEU A 75 -6.71 0.86 -16.39
N GLY A 76 -6.98 2.07 -15.93
CA GLY A 76 -8.28 2.45 -15.39
C GLY A 76 -9.28 2.61 -16.52
N ILE A 77 -10.33 1.78 -16.51
CA ILE A 77 -11.45 1.87 -17.45
C ILE A 77 -12.72 2.15 -16.64
N ASP A 78 -13.41 3.22 -17.00
CA ASP A 78 -14.72 3.60 -16.46
C ASP A 78 -15.74 3.65 -17.58
N SER A 79 -16.85 2.93 -17.43
CA SER A 79 -18.00 3.00 -18.34
C SER A 79 -17.63 2.78 -19.82
N GLY A 80 -16.69 1.87 -20.08
CA GLY A 80 -16.22 1.57 -21.44
C GLY A 80 -15.18 2.55 -21.99
N ARG A 81 -14.65 3.49 -21.18
CA ARG A 81 -13.66 4.49 -21.61
C ARG A 81 -12.43 4.50 -20.71
N LEU A 82 -11.26 4.76 -21.31
CA LEU A 82 -10.01 4.97 -20.57
C LEU A 82 -10.14 6.21 -19.68
N VAL A 83 -9.84 6.07 -18.40
CA VAL A 83 -9.75 7.20 -17.48
C VAL A 83 -8.42 7.91 -17.72
N THR A 84 -8.47 9.18 -18.13
CA THR A 84 -7.27 9.99 -18.40
C THR A 84 -6.38 10.07 -17.15
N GLY A 85 -5.12 9.66 -17.28
CA GLY A 85 -4.15 9.64 -16.17
C GLY A 85 -4.21 8.39 -15.27
N ALA A 86 -5.18 7.48 -15.47
CA ALA A 86 -5.25 6.21 -14.73
C ALA A 86 -4.48 5.09 -15.45
N VAL A 87 -3.25 5.38 -15.86
CA VAL A 87 -2.35 4.41 -16.46
C VAL A 87 -1.17 4.23 -15.52
N TYR A 88 -1.07 3.05 -14.93
CA TYR A 88 0.01 2.69 -14.01
C TYR A 88 0.85 1.61 -14.68
N ALA A 89 2.08 1.94 -15.04
CA ALA A 89 3.06 0.97 -15.49
C ALA A 89 3.93 0.58 -14.30
N GLY A 90 4.00 -0.71 -14.00
CA GLY A 90 4.95 -1.29 -13.06
C GLY A 90 5.85 -2.29 -13.77
N ASN A 91 6.87 -2.75 -13.07
CA ASN A 91 7.73 -3.86 -13.46
C ASN A 91 8.01 -4.70 -12.20
N ASP A 92 8.83 -5.74 -12.30
CA ASP A 92 9.25 -6.56 -11.14
C ASP A 92 9.97 -5.74 -10.03
N ASP A 93 10.29 -4.47 -10.30
CA ASP A 93 10.89 -3.50 -9.37
C ASP A 93 9.87 -2.55 -8.72
N VAL A 94 8.62 -2.50 -9.22
CA VAL A 94 7.50 -1.68 -8.71
C VAL A 94 6.27 -2.56 -8.50
N ASN A 95 6.13 -3.12 -7.29
CA ASN A 95 4.98 -3.94 -6.92
C ASN A 95 3.73 -3.07 -6.76
N LEU A 96 2.82 -3.11 -7.75
CA LEU A 96 1.53 -2.42 -7.75
C LEU A 96 0.46 -3.12 -6.87
N GLY A 97 0.85 -3.90 -5.85
CA GLY A 97 -0.08 -4.68 -5.03
C GLY A 97 -0.75 -5.84 -5.79
N LEU A 98 -0.23 -6.24 -6.94
CA LEU A 98 -0.80 -7.32 -7.77
C LEU A 98 -0.76 -8.69 -7.07
N GLY A 99 0.16 -8.89 -6.12
CA GLY A 99 0.17 -10.06 -5.23
C GLY A 99 -1.02 -10.10 -4.25
N GLU A 100 -1.46 -8.92 -3.77
CA GLU A 100 -2.63 -8.78 -2.91
C GLU A 100 -3.93 -9.05 -3.69
N LEU A 101 -3.98 -8.64 -4.96
CA LEU A 101 -5.12 -8.89 -5.86
C LEU A 101 -5.24 -10.35 -6.32
N ALA A 102 -4.14 -11.11 -6.31
CA ALA A 102 -4.12 -12.52 -6.71
C ALA A 102 -4.45 -13.50 -5.57
N GLY A 103 -4.67 -13.02 -4.34
CA GLY A 103 -5.01 -13.87 -3.18
C GLY A 103 -3.91 -14.86 -2.80
N LYS A 104 -2.65 -14.55 -3.13
CA LYS A 104 -1.47 -15.36 -2.78
C LYS A 104 -0.51 -14.52 -1.96
N PHE A 105 -0.80 -14.37 -0.67
CA PHE A 105 0.24 -13.93 0.26
C PHE A 105 1.33 -15.01 0.26
N GLU A 106 2.56 -14.64 -0.08
CA GLU A 106 3.69 -15.56 0.01
C GLU A 106 4.11 -15.63 1.47
N PRO A 107 3.96 -16.80 2.14
CA PRO A 107 4.43 -16.95 3.49
C PRO A 107 5.96 -16.86 3.47
N MET A 108 6.51 -16.17 4.45
CA MET A 108 7.95 -16.14 4.69
C MET A 108 8.41 -17.59 4.93
N PRO A 109 9.34 -18.14 4.11
CA PRO A 109 9.82 -19.50 4.32
C PRO A 109 10.49 -19.65 5.68
N ALA A 110 10.55 -20.88 6.19
CA ALA A 110 11.34 -21.16 7.38
C ALA A 110 12.81 -20.81 7.12
N PHE A 111 13.41 -20.09 8.05
CA PHE A 111 14.82 -19.71 8.00
C PHE A 111 15.42 -19.78 9.40
N GLN A 112 16.75 -19.87 9.46
CA GLN A 112 17.49 -19.86 10.70
C GLN A 112 18.74 -19.00 10.53
N LEU A 113 18.68 -17.81 11.12
CA LEU A 113 19.79 -16.86 11.22
C LEU A 113 20.18 -16.67 12.69
N ILE A 114 21.19 -15.85 12.92
CA ILE A 114 21.66 -15.46 14.24
C ILE A 114 21.94 -13.96 14.32
N ASP A 115 21.76 -13.40 15.51
CA ASP A 115 22.14 -12.01 15.83
C ASP A 115 23.64 -11.91 16.22
N PRO A 116 24.17 -10.70 16.49
CA PRO A 116 25.57 -10.51 16.91
C PRO A 116 25.92 -11.14 18.28
N ALA A 117 24.93 -11.52 19.08
CA ALA A 117 25.08 -12.25 20.33
C ALA A 117 24.92 -13.78 20.15
N ALA A 118 24.84 -14.25 18.89
CA ALA A 118 24.56 -15.62 18.50
C ALA A 118 23.19 -16.16 18.97
N ALA A 119 22.25 -15.26 19.29
CA ALA A 119 20.87 -15.63 19.55
C ALA A 119 20.16 -15.96 18.21
N PRO A 120 19.29 -16.98 18.17
CA PRO A 120 18.61 -17.39 16.95
C PRO A 120 17.61 -16.33 16.49
N ILE A 121 17.62 -16.02 15.19
CA ILE A 121 16.60 -15.24 14.49
C ILE A 121 15.88 -16.16 13.50
N ASN A 122 14.60 -16.36 13.72
CA ASN A 122 13.70 -17.21 12.92
C ASN A 122 12.25 -16.73 13.04
N LEU A 123 11.31 -17.41 12.38
CA LEU A 123 9.89 -17.05 12.41
C LEU A 123 9.31 -16.99 13.83
N ASP A 124 9.70 -17.92 14.71
CA ASP A 124 9.21 -17.94 16.09
C ASP A 124 9.68 -16.71 16.88
N SER A 125 10.94 -16.28 16.68
CA SER A 125 11.50 -15.09 17.33
C SER A 125 10.87 -13.77 16.87
N LEU A 126 10.26 -13.79 15.67
CA LEU A 126 9.62 -12.62 15.05
C LEU A 126 8.09 -12.65 15.15
N ALA A 127 7.52 -13.74 15.70
CA ALA A 127 6.08 -13.95 15.74
C ALA A 127 5.33 -12.79 16.41
N GLY A 128 4.21 -12.38 15.80
CA GLY A 128 3.35 -11.32 16.32
C GLY A 128 3.88 -9.90 16.14
N LYS A 129 4.98 -9.71 15.38
CA LYS A 129 5.55 -8.41 15.06
C LYS A 129 5.59 -8.18 13.57
N ASP A 130 5.28 -6.96 13.13
CA ASP A 130 5.56 -6.57 11.75
C ASP A 130 7.07 -6.33 11.62
N VAL A 131 7.69 -6.76 10.52
CA VAL A 131 9.14 -6.76 10.35
C VAL A 131 9.52 -6.03 9.07
N VAL A 132 10.40 -5.04 9.20
CA VAL A 132 11.06 -4.39 8.08
C VAL A 132 12.44 -5.01 7.93
N ILE A 133 12.70 -5.62 6.77
CA ILE A 133 13.91 -6.36 6.48
C ILE A 133 14.70 -5.61 5.40
N ALA A 134 15.98 -5.31 5.60
CA ALA A 134 16.83 -4.73 4.57
C ALA A 134 18.06 -5.61 4.28
N ALA A 135 18.40 -5.71 3.00
CA ALA A 135 19.66 -6.29 2.56
C ALA A 135 20.79 -5.27 2.76
N PHE A 136 21.90 -5.72 3.34
CA PHE A 136 23.09 -4.89 3.53
C PHE A 136 24.34 -5.77 3.63
N HIS A 137 25.52 -5.18 3.62
CA HIS A 137 26.72 -5.79 4.18
C HIS A 137 27.69 -4.69 4.65
N THR A 138 28.57 -4.99 5.60
CA THR A 138 29.36 -3.94 6.28
C THR A 138 30.45 -3.31 5.40
N THR A 139 30.82 -3.97 4.30
CA THR A 139 31.83 -3.51 3.34
C THR A 139 31.25 -2.70 2.18
N CYS A 140 29.96 -2.38 2.21
CA CYS A 140 29.26 -1.61 1.20
C CYS A 140 29.40 -0.10 1.45
N HIS A 141 29.86 0.63 0.44
CA HIS A 141 30.07 2.08 0.49
C HIS A 141 29.15 2.83 -0.46
N GLU A 142 28.19 2.16 -1.09
CA GLU A 142 27.23 2.75 -2.03
C GLU A 142 25.84 2.88 -1.40
N THR A 143 24.96 1.90 -1.60
CA THR A 143 23.55 2.01 -1.20
C THR A 143 23.29 1.59 0.24
N CYS A 144 24.06 0.65 0.80
CA CYS A 144 23.79 0.12 2.14
C CYS A 144 23.85 1.17 3.25
N PRO A 145 24.81 2.13 3.27
CA PRO A 145 24.77 3.21 4.26
C PRO A 145 23.50 4.08 4.16
N LEU A 146 22.85 4.14 2.99
CA LEU A 146 21.57 4.83 2.80
C LEU A 146 20.40 4.02 3.37
N TYR A 147 20.43 2.69 3.28
CA TYR A 147 19.46 1.82 3.97
C TYR A 147 19.59 1.90 5.48
N THR A 148 20.82 1.88 5.99
CA THR A 148 21.11 2.05 7.41
C THR A 148 20.67 3.45 7.90
N ALA A 149 20.82 4.49 7.07
CA ALA A 149 20.28 5.82 7.36
C ALA A 149 18.74 5.83 7.37
N LEU A 150 18.10 5.17 6.42
CA LEU A 150 16.65 4.96 6.41
C LEU A 150 16.18 4.26 7.69
N PHE A 151 16.88 3.22 8.15
CA PHE A 151 16.57 2.50 9.38
C PHE A 151 16.70 3.40 10.61
N SER A 152 17.70 4.28 10.66
CA SER A 152 17.82 5.31 11.70
C SER A 152 16.63 6.27 11.71
N GLN A 153 16.10 6.66 10.55
CA GLN A 153 14.91 7.50 10.44
C GLN A 153 13.63 6.77 10.86
N LEU A 154 13.50 5.50 10.48
CA LEU A 154 12.38 4.63 10.86
C LEU A 154 12.39 4.36 12.36
N ALA A 155 13.54 4.03 12.95
CA ALA A 155 13.68 3.73 14.38
C ALA A 155 13.17 4.86 15.30
N LYS A 156 13.18 6.11 14.84
CA LYS A 156 12.64 7.27 15.56
C LYS A 156 11.10 7.34 15.57
N GLN A 157 10.43 6.64 14.65
CA GLN A 157 9.01 6.85 14.31
C GLN A 157 8.15 5.57 14.37
N ILE A 158 8.74 4.39 14.21
CA ILE A 158 8.00 3.12 14.19
C ILE A 158 7.41 2.76 15.57
N PRO A 159 6.23 2.13 15.62
CA PRO A 159 5.64 1.67 16.87
C PRO A 159 6.40 0.47 17.45
N PRO A 160 6.27 0.18 18.76
CA PRO A 160 6.97 -0.93 19.42
C PRO A 160 6.64 -2.34 18.88
N THR A 161 5.56 -2.45 18.11
CA THR A 161 5.10 -3.68 17.45
C THR A 161 5.87 -3.99 16.17
N VAL A 162 6.73 -3.08 15.72
CA VAL A 162 7.54 -3.21 14.50
C VAL A 162 8.98 -3.53 14.86
N THR A 163 9.56 -4.51 14.19
CA THR A 163 10.98 -4.86 14.30
C THR A 163 11.72 -4.46 13.03
N LEU A 164 12.86 -3.78 13.21
CA LEU A 164 13.80 -3.51 12.14
C LEU A 164 14.89 -4.59 12.14
N LEU A 165 15.13 -5.18 10.98
CA LEU A 165 16.09 -6.26 10.77
C LEU A 165 16.96 -5.98 9.53
N GLU A 166 18.24 -5.74 9.71
CA GLU A 166 19.21 -5.70 8.59
C GLU A 166 19.88 -7.08 8.49
N VAL A 167 19.79 -7.75 7.34
CA VAL A 167 20.37 -9.09 7.12
C VAL A 167 21.49 -9.01 6.10
N THR A 168 22.65 -9.60 6.44
CA THR A 168 23.83 -9.52 5.58
C THR A 168 23.60 -10.22 4.22
N THR A 169 24.23 -9.73 3.17
CA THR A 169 24.44 -10.45 1.89
C THR A 169 25.87 -11.00 1.75
N ASP A 170 26.76 -10.70 2.69
CA ASP A 170 28.16 -11.16 2.75
C ASP A 170 28.46 -11.88 4.08
N PRO A 171 27.89 -13.07 4.33
CA PRO A 171 28.06 -13.79 5.59
C PRO A 171 29.48 -14.30 5.85
N GLU A 172 30.36 -14.32 4.84
CA GLU A 172 31.77 -14.68 5.02
C GLU A 172 32.54 -13.57 5.74
N THR A 173 32.22 -12.31 5.44
CA THR A 173 32.80 -11.13 6.08
C THR A 173 32.02 -10.72 7.33
N ASP A 174 30.69 -10.71 7.27
CA ASP A 174 29.80 -10.18 8.29
C ASP A 174 29.52 -11.21 9.40
N THR A 175 30.59 -11.56 10.11
CA THR A 175 30.54 -12.38 11.33
C THR A 175 29.81 -11.64 12.46
N PRO A 176 29.28 -12.35 13.48
CA PRO A 176 28.64 -11.71 14.63
C PRO A 176 29.50 -10.61 15.30
N SER A 177 30.82 -10.80 15.38
CA SER A 177 31.73 -9.78 15.92
C SER A 177 31.85 -8.54 15.04
N VAL A 178 31.86 -8.71 13.71
CA VAL A 178 31.92 -7.60 12.75
C VAL A 178 30.63 -6.80 12.82
N LEU A 179 29.48 -7.47 12.82
CA LEU A 179 28.17 -6.83 12.95
C LEU A 179 28.03 -6.07 14.27
N LYS A 180 28.53 -6.62 15.38
CA LYS A 180 28.54 -5.94 16.68
C LYS A 180 29.38 -4.66 16.64
N SER A 181 30.55 -4.71 16.00
CA SER A 181 31.42 -3.55 15.84
C SER A 181 30.77 -2.49 14.95
N TYR A 182 30.20 -2.90 13.82
CA TYR A 182 29.51 -2.02 12.89
C TYR A 182 28.36 -1.28 13.57
N ALA A 183 27.45 -2.03 14.23
CA ALA A 183 26.32 -1.45 14.96
C ALA A 183 26.76 -0.39 15.98
N GLY A 184 27.86 -0.65 16.71
CA GLY A 184 28.43 0.30 17.67
C GLY A 184 28.99 1.57 17.03
N GLN A 185 29.60 1.48 15.84
CA GLN A 185 30.15 2.64 15.12
C GLN A 185 29.08 3.59 14.60
N ILE A 186 27.93 3.05 14.17
CA ILE A 186 26.82 3.84 13.61
C ILE A 186 25.75 4.19 14.65
N GLY A 187 25.88 3.68 15.88
CA GLY A 187 24.91 3.90 16.96
C GLY A 187 23.57 3.19 16.73
N ALA A 188 23.57 2.10 15.96
CA ALA A 188 22.37 1.34 15.65
C ALA A 188 21.90 0.50 16.85
N HIS A 189 20.59 0.47 17.03
CA HIS A 189 19.90 -0.20 18.15
C HIS A 189 18.85 -1.20 17.66
N TRP A 190 18.73 -1.38 16.33
CA TRP A 190 17.94 -2.43 15.71
C TRP A 190 18.75 -3.71 15.53
N THR A 191 18.11 -4.75 15.00
CA THR A 191 18.70 -6.07 14.90
C THR A 191 19.47 -6.22 13.59
N PHE A 192 20.69 -6.76 13.69
CA PHE A 192 21.45 -7.24 12.55
C PHE A 192 21.43 -8.76 12.55
N ALA A 193 21.45 -9.40 11.38
CA ALA A 193 21.48 -10.85 11.28
C ALA A 193 22.52 -11.36 10.29
N THR A 194 23.08 -12.51 10.62
CA THR A 194 23.99 -13.30 9.79
C THR A 194 23.73 -14.79 9.99
N GLY A 195 24.50 -15.65 9.32
CA GLY A 195 24.39 -17.09 9.41
C GLY A 195 25.43 -17.78 8.55
N THR A 196 25.23 -19.07 8.30
CA THR A 196 26.03 -19.76 7.27
C THR A 196 25.68 -19.20 5.89
N ALA A 197 26.62 -19.25 4.94
CA ALA A 197 26.37 -18.79 3.57
C ALA A 197 25.11 -19.43 2.96
N GLN A 198 24.90 -20.73 3.19
CA GLN A 198 23.69 -21.43 2.74
C GLN A 198 22.42 -20.87 3.39
N ALA A 199 22.41 -20.68 4.71
CA ALA A 199 21.24 -20.16 5.42
C ALA A 199 20.86 -18.73 4.98
N VAL A 200 21.85 -17.88 4.75
CA VAL A 200 21.64 -16.50 4.27
C VAL A 200 21.17 -16.50 2.81
N ALA A 201 21.72 -17.36 1.95
CA ALA A 201 21.26 -17.51 0.58
C ALA A 201 19.80 -18.00 0.51
N ASP A 202 19.44 -19.00 1.32
CA ASP A 202 18.08 -19.53 1.39
C ASP A 202 17.10 -18.49 1.93
N PHE A 203 17.51 -17.68 2.89
CA PHE A 203 16.73 -16.55 3.40
C PHE A 203 16.44 -15.51 2.33
N TRP A 204 17.42 -15.17 1.50
CA TRP A 204 17.31 -14.11 0.49
C TRP A 204 16.63 -14.53 -0.81
N LYS A 205 16.57 -15.84 -1.07
CA LYS A 205 15.98 -16.44 -2.27
C LYS A 205 14.55 -15.94 -2.61
N PRO A 206 13.59 -15.80 -1.67
CA PRO A 206 12.24 -15.32 -1.98
C PRO A 206 12.22 -13.87 -2.45
N PHE A 207 13.22 -13.07 -2.07
CA PHE A 207 13.33 -11.65 -2.42
C PHE A 207 14.16 -11.43 -3.69
N GLY A 208 14.69 -12.51 -4.30
CA GLY A 208 15.59 -12.40 -5.46
C GLY A 208 16.88 -11.65 -5.15
N VAL A 209 17.35 -11.72 -3.90
CA VAL A 209 18.63 -11.14 -3.48
C VAL A 209 19.69 -12.25 -3.58
N GLU A 210 20.80 -11.94 -4.24
CA GLU A 210 21.96 -12.83 -4.32
C GLU A 210 22.98 -12.43 -3.26
N LEU A 211 23.78 -13.40 -2.79
CA LEU A 211 24.90 -13.09 -1.92
C LEU A 211 25.93 -12.28 -2.70
N ALA A 212 26.38 -11.20 -2.09
CA ALA A 212 27.34 -10.29 -2.68
C ALA A 212 28.16 -9.63 -1.59
N GLY A 213 29.46 -9.54 -1.83
CA GLY A 213 30.41 -8.72 -1.07
C GLY A 213 30.95 -7.57 -1.94
N GLY A 214 31.37 -6.49 -1.30
CA GLY A 214 31.78 -5.25 -1.98
C GLY A 214 30.62 -4.50 -2.65
N ASP A 215 30.91 -3.42 -3.36
CA ASP A 215 29.88 -2.50 -3.85
C ASP A 215 29.02 -3.11 -4.99
N THR A 216 27.89 -3.72 -4.63
CA THR A 216 26.93 -4.33 -5.56
C THR A 216 25.54 -3.70 -5.42
N HIS A 217 24.76 -3.68 -6.51
CA HIS A 217 23.66 -2.71 -6.68
C HIS A 217 22.25 -3.26 -6.38
N THR A 218 22.11 -4.52 -5.94
CA THR A 218 20.77 -5.10 -5.70
C THR A 218 20.26 -4.72 -4.32
N SER A 219 19.72 -3.51 -4.20
CA SER A 219 19.24 -2.94 -2.96
C SER A 219 17.77 -3.33 -2.73
N THR A 220 17.48 -3.96 -1.59
CA THR A 220 16.15 -4.54 -1.31
C THR A 220 15.71 -4.25 0.12
N LEU A 221 14.49 -3.74 0.28
CA LEU A 221 13.77 -3.65 1.55
C LEU A 221 12.48 -4.44 1.44
N ALA A 222 12.23 -5.35 2.37
CA ALA A 222 11.02 -6.15 2.44
C ALA A 222 10.22 -5.85 3.71
N LEU A 223 8.91 -6.01 3.61
CA LEU A 223 7.98 -5.84 4.70
C LEU A 223 7.23 -7.14 4.93
N VAL A 224 7.36 -7.70 6.12
CA VAL A 224 6.69 -8.93 6.55
C VAL A 224 5.71 -8.56 7.65
N ASP A 225 4.46 -9.03 7.55
CA ASP A 225 3.48 -8.76 8.60
C ASP A 225 3.65 -9.69 9.81
N ARG A 226 2.96 -9.36 10.90
CA ARG A 226 2.92 -10.14 12.15
C ARG A 226 2.43 -11.59 12.02
N HIS A 227 1.82 -11.95 10.89
CA HIS A 227 1.36 -13.30 10.58
C HIS A 227 2.39 -14.09 9.75
N GLY A 228 3.52 -13.47 9.40
CA GLY A 228 4.62 -14.09 8.67
C GLY A 228 4.42 -14.08 7.16
N PHE A 229 3.62 -13.15 6.62
CA PHE A 229 3.47 -13.01 5.17
C PHE A 229 4.27 -11.83 4.62
N ILE A 230 4.90 -12.04 3.46
CA ILE A 230 5.58 -10.98 2.72
C ILE A 230 4.51 -10.09 2.09
N ARG A 231 4.54 -8.80 2.41
CA ARG A 231 3.55 -7.80 1.98
C ARG A 231 4.06 -6.95 0.84
N LEU A 232 5.25 -6.39 1.01
CA LEU A 232 5.83 -5.43 0.08
C LEU A 232 7.33 -5.65 -0.02
N VAL A 233 7.87 -5.34 -1.20
CA VAL A 233 9.31 -5.33 -1.48
C VAL A 233 9.59 -4.05 -2.25
N TYR A 234 10.47 -3.21 -1.71
CA TYR A 234 11.02 -2.03 -2.35
C TYR A 234 12.39 -2.38 -2.91
N ARG A 235 12.66 -1.90 -4.13
CA ARG A 235 13.97 -2.00 -4.79
C ARG A 235 14.53 -0.62 -5.09
N GLY A 236 15.84 -0.56 -5.25
CA GLY A 236 16.54 0.67 -5.60
C GLY A 236 17.00 1.47 -4.38
N VAL A 237 17.28 2.76 -4.56
CA VAL A 237 17.91 3.61 -3.55
C VAL A 237 16.85 4.41 -2.77
N PRO A 238 16.81 4.34 -1.43
CA PRO A 238 15.88 5.12 -0.65
C PRO A 238 16.26 6.60 -0.61
N LYS A 239 15.25 7.46 -0.59
CA LYS A 239 15.36 8.88 -0.31
C LYS A 239 15.53 9.11 1.19
N VAL A 240 16.76 9.37 1.62
CA VAL A 240 17.08 9.70 3.02
C VAL A 240 17.27 11.19 3.29
N GLY A 241 17.44 12.01 2.23
CA GLY A 241 17.62 13.45 2.39
C GLY A 241 18.86 13.81 3.22
N HIS A 242 18.73 14.80 4.11
CA HIS A 242 19.85 15.30 4.92
C HIS A 242 19.96 14.68 6.32
N ASP A 243 18.99 13.85 6.74
CA ASP A 243 19.00 13.16 8.04
C ASP A 243 19.78 11.84 7.93
N ILE A 244 21.08 11.96 7.65
CA ILE A 244 22.04 10.86 7.58
C ILE A 244 23.18 11.10 8.59
N GLY A 245 23.55 10.04 9.32
CA GLY A 245 24.59 10.12 10.35
C GLY A 245 25.96 10.46 9.75
N PRO A 246 26.79 11.30 10.40
CA PRO A 246 28.11 11.69 9.86
C PRO A 246 29.00 10.49 9.53
N SER A 247 29.00 9.45 10.35
CA SER A 247 29.76 8.22 10.12
C SER A 247 29.33 7.49 8.84
N LEU A 248 28.02 7.46 8.55
CA LEU A 248 27.48 6.91 7.31
C LEU A 248 27.88 7.76 6.11
N VAL A 249 27.80 9.09 6.20
CA VAL A 249 28.25 9.98 5.10
C VAL A 249 29.72 9.76 4.78
N THR A 250 30.59 9.64 5.79
CA THR A 250 32.03 9.41 5.58
C THR A 250 32.35 8.02 5.06
N SER A 251 31.45 7.05 5.23
CA SER A 251 31.59 5.72 4.64
C SER A 251 31.15 5.64 3.18
N LEU A 252 30.51 6.68 2.63
CA LEU A 252 30.07 6.65 1.24
C LEU A 252 31.24 6.83 0.26
N SER A 253 31.27 5.99 -0.77
CA SER A 253 32.13 6.17 -1.94
C SER A 253 31.64 7.35 -2.79
N ALA A 254 32.39 7.71 -3.84
CA ALA A 254 31.95 8.73 -4.79
C ALA A 254 30.60 8.38 -5.44
N LYS A 255 30.35 7.10 -5.68
CA LYS A 255 29.09 6.60 -6.22
C LYS A 255 27.97 6.70 -5.18
N GLY A 256 28.21 6.28 -3.93
CA GLY A 256 27.25 6.43 -2.84
C GLY A 256 26.85 7.89 -2.56
N LEU A 257 27.80 8.82 -2.63
CA LEU A 257 27.53 10.26 -2.52
C LEU A 257 26.69 10.77 -3.70
N SER A 258 26.91 10.25 -4.92
CA SER A 258 26.09 10.58 -6.08
C SER A 258 24.65 10.08 -5.91
N GLU A 259 24.47 8.86 -5.40
CA GLU A 259 23.14 8.30 -5.12
C GLU A 259 22.40 9.11 -4.06
N LEU A 260 23.08 9.48 -2.96
CA LEU A 260 22.52 10.37 -1.94
C LEU A 260 22.07 11.72 -2.53
N ALA A 261 22.90 12.32 -3.40
CA ALA A 261 22.61 13.60 -4.03
C ALA A 261 21.46 13.54 -5.06
N SER A 262 21.23 12.37 -5.68
CA SER A 262 20.14 12.17 -6.65
C SER A 262 18.75 12.26 -6.02
N GLY A 263 18.66 12.03 -4.70
CA GLY A 263 17.38 11.97 -3.99
C GLY A 263 16.70 10.60 -4.03
N GLY A 264 17.40 9.55 -4.48
CA GLY A 264 16.93 8.17 -4.52
C GLY A 264 15.86 7.91 -5.60
N ASP A 265 15.29 6.72 -5.60
CA ASP A 265 14.35 6.21 -6.61
C ASP A 265 12.88 6.54 -6.28
N GLY A 266 12.64 7.61 -5.52
CA GLY A 266 11.29 8.13 -5.28
C GLY A 266 10.53 7.49 -4.11
N TRP A 267 11.16 6.67 -3.28
CA TRP A 267 10.58 6.11 -2.04
C TRP A 267 11.51 6.34 -0.83
N GLY A 268 10.99 6.40 0.39
CA GLY A 268 11.77 6.59 1.61
C GLY A 268 10.99 6.29 2.90
N ALA A 269 11.42 6.86 4.03
CA ALA A 269 10.80 6.61 5.34
C ALA A 269 9.27 6.85 5.37
N PRO A 270 8.72 7.93 4.78
CA PRO A 270 7.28 8.14 4.77
C PRO A 270 6.49 7.02 4.10
N ASP A 271 7.01 6.46 3.00
CA ASP A 271 6.35 5.39 2.24
C ASP A 271 6.34 4.08 3.05
N VAL A 272 7.45 3.75 3.70
CA VAL A 272 7.57 2.57 4.56
C VAL A 272 6.67 2.71 5.81
N LEU A 273 6.62 3.89 6.42
CA LEU A 273 5.74 4.16 7.55
C LEU A 273 4.26 4.08 7.16
N HIS A 274 3.91 4.57 5.97
CA HIS A 274 2.56 4.45 5.44
C HIS A 274 2.18 2.98 5.22
N ALA A 275 3.06 2.20 4.60
CA ALA A 275 2.86 0.76 4.41
C ALA A 275 2.73 0.01 5.75
N LEU A 276 3.56 0.34 6.74
CA LEU A 276 3.45 -0.23 8.08
C LEU A 276 2.11 0.10 8.73
N ALA A 277 1.61 1.33 8.58
CA ALA A 277 0.31 1.71 9.11
C ALA A 277 -0.85 0.95 8.45
N THR A 278 -0.75 0.68 7.15
CA THR A 278 -1.79 -0.08 6.42
C THR A 278 -1.77 -1.58 6.75
N ILE A 279 -0.60 -2.14 7.06
CA ILE A 279 -0.44 -3.56 7.46
C ILE A 279 -0.74 -3.79 8.95
N ALA A 280 -0.34 -2.84 9.80
CA ALA A 280 -0.51 -2.94 11.25
C ALA A 280 -1.93 -2.58 11.73
N ALA A 281 -2.77 -2.05 10.83
CA ALA A 281 -4.19 -1.89 11.07
C ALA A 281 -4.73 -3.23 11.60
N PRO A 282 -5.40 -3.24 12.77
CA PRO A 282 -5.89 -4.48 13.34
C PRO A 282 -6.69 -5.24 12.29
N GLU A 283 -6.50 -6.55 12.21
CA GLU A 283 -7.53 -7.49 11.73
C GLU A 283 -8.77 -7.47 12.67
N GLY A 284 -9.12 -6.30 13.21
CA GLY A 284 -10.30 -6.04 14.01
C GLY A 284 -11.49 -6.08 13.08
N SER A 285 -11.98 -7.29 12.84
CA SER A 285 -13.21 -7.58 12.12
C SER A 285 -13.37 -6.70 10.87
N VAL A 286 -12.68 -7.09 9.79
CA VAL A 286 -13.35 -6.97 8.51
C VAL A 286 -14.57 -7.88 8.63
N VAL A 287 -15.68 -7.32 9.13
CA VAL A 287 -17.00 -7.83 8.83
C VAL A 287 -17.01 -7.87 7.31
N SER A 288 -16.75 -9.06 6.77
CA SER A 288 -16.77 -9.34 5.35
C SER A 288 -18.04 -8.75 4.77
N ALA A 289 -18.01 -8.26 3.52
CA ALA A 289 -19.24 -7.94 2.81
C ALA A 289 -20.28 -9.04 3.08
N GLY A 290 -21.44 -8.67 3.64
CA GLY A 290 -22.49 -9.56 4.13
C GLY A 290 -22.64 -9.74 5.66
N GLY A 291 -21.68 -9.31 6.50
CA GLY A 291 -21.83 -9.36 7.95
C GLY A 291 -22.52 -8.11 8.54
N LYS A 292 -23.01 -8.20 9.79
CA LYS A 292 -23.69 -7.07 10.47
C LYS A 292 -22.70 -5.96 10.83
N ALA A 293 -23.10 -4.72 10.58
CA ALA A 293 -22.32 -3.54 10.95
C ALA A 293 -22.15 -3.44 12.48
N PRO A 294 -20.93 -3.14 12.98
CA PRO A 294 -20.70 -2.92 14.41
C PRO A 294 -21.62 -1.83 14.95
N ALA A 295 -22.27 -2.12 16.08
CA ALA A 295 -23.14 -1.13 16.73
C ALA A 295 -22.29 0.01 17.31
N PHE A 296 -22.82 1.22 17.26
CA PHE A 296 -22.25 2.39 17.91
C PHE A 296 -23.34 3.30 18.46
N THR A 297 -22.97 4.10 19.46
CA THR A 297 -23.72 5.26 19.93
C THR A 297 -22.73 6.40 20.12
N LEU A 298 -22.89 7.46 19.33
CA LEU A 298 -22.00 8.63 19.34
C LEU A 298 -22.78 9.89 19.69
N THR A 299 -22.06 10.91 20.17
CA THR A 299 -22.63 12.24 20.37
C THR A 299 -22.44 13.05 19.10
N SER A 300 -23.49 13.73 18.63
CA SER A 300 -23.43 14.60 17.47
C SER A 300 -22.95 16.00 17.82
N THR A 301 -22.55 16.79 16.82
CA THR A 301 -22.14 18.19 16.97
C THR A 301 -23.21 19.12 17.54
N ASP A 302 -24.47 18.70 17.61
CA ASP A 302 -25.56 19.44 18.27
C ASP A 302 -25.87 18.92 19.70
N GLY A 303 -25.13 17.92 20.18
CA GLY A 303 -25.24 17.34 21.52
C GLY A 303 -26.25 16.19 21.63
N ALA A 304 -26.91 15.78 20.56
CA ALA A 304 -27.77 14.60 20.58
C ALA A 304 -26.94 13.30 20.63
N LYS A 305 -27.50 12.26 21.26
CA LYS A 305 -26.94 10.90 21.15
C LYS A 305 -27.61 10.19 19.98
N VAL A 306 -26.80 9.65 19.08
CA VAL A 306 -27.25 8.95 17.87
C VAL A 306 -26.64 7.57 17.84
N SER A 307 -27.49 6.56 17.63
CA SER A 307 -27.08 5.15 17.53
C SER A 307 -27.31 4.61 16.14
N LEU A 308 -26.54 3.60 15.73
CA LEU A 308 -26.75 2.94 14.44
C LEU A 308 -28.18 2.38 14.30
N SER A 309 -28.76 1.89 15.39
CA SER A 309 -30.13 1.38 15.45
C SER A 309 -31.20 2.41 15.10
N ASP A 310 -30.91 3.71 15.21
CA ASP A 310 -31.85 4.78 14.86
C ASP A 310 -32.13 4.83 13.35
N TYR A 311 -31.28 4.16 12.56
CA TYR A 311 -31.39 4.03 11.11
C TYR A 311 -31.94 2.66 10.66
N ALA A 312 -32.41 1.81 11.59
CA ALA A 312 -32.91 0.49 11.27
C ALA A 312 -34.00 0.51 10.18
N GLY A 313 -33.93 -0.46 9.25
CA GLY A 313 -34.88 -0.59 8.15
C GLY A 313 -34.63 0.36 6.97
N LYS A 314 -33.53 1.13 6.99
CA LYS A 314 -33.13 2.01 5.88
C LYS A 314 -31.68 1.77 5.49
N PRO A 315 -31.33 1.81 4.20
CA PRO A 315 -29.93 1.82 3.80
C PRO A 315 -29.19 3.01 4.41
N VAL A 316 -27.93 2.82 4.80
CA VAL A 316 -27.11 3.85 5.45
C VAL A 316 -25.78 3.95 4.73
N VAL A 317 -25.34 5.17 4.44
CA VAL A 317 -23.98 5.47 3.99
C VAL A 317 -23.28 6.16 5.13
N ILE A 318 -22.28 5.49 5.71
CA ILE A 318 -21.44 6.04 6.77
C ILE A 318 -20.15 6.54 6.13
N ASN A 319 -19.81 7.80 6.34
CA ASN A 319 -18.55 8.38 5.88
C ASN A 319 -17.70 8.81 7.07
N PHE A 320 -16.50 8.25 7.15
CA PHE A 320 -15.47 8.55 8.13
C PHE A 320 -14.53 9.60 7.55
N TRP A 321 -14.34 10.71 8.27
CA TRP A 321 -13.60 11.87 7.79
C TRP A 321 -12.92 12.65 8.94
N ALA A 322 -12.06 13.59 8.58
CA ALA A 322 -11.48 14.57 9.52
C ALA A 322 -11.31 15.94 8.84
N THR A 323 -11.31 17.02 9.62
CA THR A 323 -11.21 18.40 9.13
C THR A 323 -9.90 18.70 8.39
N TYR A 324 -8.82 18.01 8.77
CA TYR A 324 -7.49 18.14 8.17
C TYR A 324 -7.25 17.24 6.95
N CYS A 325 -8.26 16.46 6.51
CA CYS A 325 -8.16 15.51 5.40
C CYS A 325 -8.58 16.16 4.06
N PRO A 326 -7.65 16.47 3.14
CA PRO A 326 -7.98 17.07 1.85
C PRO A 326 -8.92 16.22 0.96
N PRO A 327 -8.73 14.89 0.80
CA PRO A 327 -9.65 14.10 -0.02
C PRO A 327 -11.06 14.02 0.59
N CYS A 328 -11.19 14.03 1.92
CA CYS A 328 -12.49 14.09 2.60
C CYS A 328 -13.25 15.36 2.22
N LYS A 329 -12.56 16.51 2.24
CA LYS A 329 -13.14 17.79 1.81
C LYS A 329 -13.65 17.74 0.37
N ALA A 330 -12.94 17.04 -0.52
CA ALA A 330 -13.26 16.97 -1.94
C ALA A 330 -14.52 16.13 -2.23
N GLU A 331 -14.78 15.07 -1.47
CA GLU A 331 -15.93 14.17 -1.71
C GLU A 331 -17.22 14.58 -1.00
N MET A 332 -17.14 15.38 0.07
CA MET A 332 -18.31 15.77 0.85
C MET A 332 -19.45 16.43 0.05
N PRO A 333 -19.19 17.35 -0.90
CA PRO A 333 -20.26 17.91 -1.73
C PRO A 333 -20.98 16.84 -2.56
N LEU A 334 -20.26 15.81 -3.03
CA LEU A 334 -20.84 14.70 -3.78
C LEU A 334 -21.77 13.87 -2.88
N LEU A 335 -21.33 13.54 -1.67
CA LEU A 335 -22.12 12.77 -0.70
C LEU A 335 -23.41 13.52 -0.31
N GLN A 336 -23.29 14.81 0.01
CA GLN A 336 -24.44 15.66 0.36
C GLN A 336 -25.47 15.76 -0.77
N LYS A 337 -25.01 15.85 -2.01
CA LYS A 337 -25.88 15.95 -3.18
C LYS A 337 -26.58 14.62 -3.48
N SER A 338 -25.89 13.50 -3.30
CA SER A 338 -26.30 12.21 -3.87
C SER A 338 -26.92 11.26 -2.84
N VAL A 339 -26.60 11.41 -1.55
CA VAL A 339 -27.11 10.55 -0.48
C VAL A 339 -28.18 11.31 0.31
N GLY A 340 -29.41 10.80 0.26
CA GLY A 340 -30.56 11.40 0.94
C GLY A 340 -31.88 10.75 0.53
N PRO A 341 -33.03 11.40 0.80
CA PRO A 341 -34.35 10.83 0.53
C PRO A 341 -34.55 10.34 -0.91
N GLN A 342 -33.94 11.01 -1.89
CA GLN A 342 -34.01 10.65 -3.31
C GLN A 342 -33.31 9.31 -3.62
N SER A 343 -32.25 8.99 -2.88
CA SER A 343 -31.51 7.74 -3.01
C SER A 343 -32.08 6.59 -2.17
N GLY A 344 -33.04 6.88 -1.28
CA GLY A 344 -33.53 5.93 -0.27
C GLY A 344 -32.58 5.69 0.91
N ALA A 345 -31.32 6.14 0.83
CA ALA A 345 -30.32 5.97 1.87
C ALA A 345 -30.22 7.17 2.84
N ARG A 346 -29.66 6.91 4.04
CA ARG A 346 -29.33 7.92 5.05
C ARG A 346 -27.83 8.17 5.08
N LEU A 347 -27.40 9.43 5.03
CA LEU A 347 -26.01 9.80 5.19
C LEU A 347 -25.67 10.02 6.67
N VAL A 348 -24.64 9.34 7.15
CA VAL A 348 -24.05 9.52 8.48
C VAL A 348 -22.61 9.96 8.30
N LEU A 349 -22.29 11.13 8.85
CA LEU A 349 -20.93 11.67 8.84
C LEU A 349 -20.32 11.43 10.21
N ILE A 350 -19.21 10.70 10.28
CA ILE A 350 -18.47 10.42 11.52
C ILE A 350 -17.10 11.10 11.42
N ASP A 351 -16.88 12.02 12.34
CA ASP A 351 -15.64 12.75 12.51
C ASP A 351 -14.69 11.95 13.41
N GLU A 352 -13.46 11.74 12.94
CA GLU A 352 -12.43 10.92 13.58
C GLU A 352 -11.44 11.78 14.39
N GLY A 353 -11.89 12.20 15.57
CA GLY A 353 -11.03 12.76 16.61
C GLY A 353 -10.96 14.29 16.67
N ASP A 354 -11.70 15.04 15.85
CA ASP A 354 -11.77 16.49 15.98
C ASP A 354 -12.76 16.91 17.10
N GLY A 355 -12.60 18.16 17.56
CA GLY A 355 -13.48 18.75 18.55
C GLY A 355 -14.82 19.22 17.96
N PRO A 356 -15.92 19.24 18.73
CA PRO A 356 -17.27 19.57 18.25
C PRO A 356 -17.38 20.93 17.54
N GLU A 357 -16.62 21.93 17.99
CA GLU A 357 -16.62 23.27 17.40
C GLU A 357 -15.85 23.31 16.07
N ALA A 358 -14.72 22.59 15.98
CA ALA A 358 -13.91 22.49 14.76
C ALA A 358 -14.69 21.76 13.67
N THR A 359 -15.26 20.59 13.99
CA THR A 359 -16.13 19.82 13.09
C THR A 359 -17.30 20.67 12.59
N ARG A 360 -18.02 21.36 13.49
CA ARG A 360 -19.17 22.21 13.11
C ARG A 360 -18.76 23.35 12.19
N SER A 361 -17.67 24.05 12.52
CA SER A 361 -17.17 25.19 11.73
C SER A 361 -16.71 24.74 10.34
N PHE A 362 -16.05 23.59 10.25
CA PHE A 362 -15.63 23.01 8.99
C PHE A 362 -16.81 22.63 8.10
N LEU A 363 -17.81 21.92 8.63
CA LEU A 363 -19.01 21.57 7.87
C LEU A 363 -19.75 22.82 7.37
N GLN A 364 -19.87 23.85 8.21
CA GLN A 364 -20.46 25.12 7.81
C GLN A 364 -19.67 25.80 6.67
N SER A 365 -18.34 25.72 6.68
CA SER A 365 -17.49 26.24 5.60
C SER A 365 -17.73 25.55 4.25
N LEU A 366 -18.21 24.31 4.28
CA LEU A 366 -18.59 23.52 3.10
C LEU A 366 -20.08 23.63 2.75
N GLY A 367 -20.85 24.44 3.49
CA GLY A 367 -22.30 24.58 3.31
C GLY A 367 -23.10 23.38 3.83
N ILE A 368 -22.48 22.50 4.62
CA ILE A 368 -23.09 21.29 5.17
C ILE A 368 -23.75 21.64 6.49
N ARG A 369 -25.08 21.46 6.55
CA ARG A 369 -25.88 21.82 7.74
C ARG A 369 -26.26 20.63 8.62
N GLN A 370 -26.06 19.40 8.15
CA GLN A 370 -26.31 18.22 8.98
C GLN A 370 -25.28 18.15 10.11
N ALA A 371 -25.71 17.64 11.27
CA ALA A 371 -24.79 17.32 12.33
C ALA A 371 -23.91 16.12 11.93
N ALA A 372 -22.64 16.14 12.34
CA ALA A 372 -21.77 14.98 12.31
C ALA A 372 -21.73 14.32 13.69
N LEU A 373 -21.44 13.03 13.72
CA LEU A 373 -21.16 12.25 14.92
C LEU A 373 -19.68 12.35 15.24
N LEU A 374 -19.34 12.42 16.53
CA LEU A 374 -17.97 12.60 17.00
C LEU A 374 -17.45 11.28 17.55
N ASP A 375 -16.48 10.66 16.87
CA ASP A 375 -15.76 9.48 17.34
C ASP A 375 -14.49 9.88 18.10
N SER A 376 -14.66 10.57 19.22
CA SER A 376 -13.54 11.22 19.93
C SER A 376 -12.48 10.26 20.50
N ASP A 377 -12.83 8.98 20.73
CA ASP A 377 -11.88 7.95 21.18
C ASP A 377 -11.45 6.99 20.04
N LEU A 378 -11.87 7.29 18.80
CA LEU A 378 -11.63 6.55 17.57
C LEU A 378 -12.10 5.08 17.65
N ALA A 379 -13.00 4.75 18.57
CA ALA A 379 -13.43 3.37 18.80
C ALA A 379 -14.34 2.86 17.69
N VAL A 380 -15.18 3.73 17.12
CA VAL A 380 -16.08 3.36 16.03
C VAL A 380 -15.31 3.17 14.74
N GLY A 381 -14.42 4.10 14.36
CA GLY A 381 -13.49 3.94 13.25
C GLY A 381 -12.73 2.61 13.35
N ARG A 382 -12.13 2.32 14.51
CA ARG A 382 -11.46 1.03 14.76
C ARG A 382 -12.38 -0.18 14.59
N ALA A 383 -13.59 -0.15 15.13
CA ALA A 383 -14.54 -1.26 15.01
C ALA A 383 -14.98 -1.50 13.55
N TYR A 384 -15.03 -0.44 12.74
CA TYR A 384 -15.31 -0.50 11.32
C TYR A 384 -14.08 -0.82 10.46
N GLY A 385 -12.92 -1.07 11.06
CA GLY A 385 -11.68 -1.37 10.34
C GLY A 385 -11.17 -0.19 9.51
N LEU A 386 -11.37 1.03 10.01
CA LEU A 386 -10.87 2.25 9.38
C LEU A 386 -9.33 2.24 9.32
N SER A 387 -8.78 2.18 8.12
CA SER A 387 -7.32 2.16 7.88
C SER A 387 -6.79 3.42 7.20
N ALA A 388 -7.66 4.19 6.53
CA ALA A 388 -7.32 5.46 5.90
C ALA A 388 -8.57 6.34 5.75
N LEU A 389 -8.35 7.65 5.70
CA LEU A 389 -9.39 8.65 5.46
C LEU A 389 -9.35 9.19 4.01
N PRO A 390 -10.50 9.44 3.38
CA PRO A 390 -11.82 9.04 3.86
C PRO A 390 -12.06 7.53 3.71
N MET A 391 -13.00 7.01 4.50
CA MET A 391 -13.59 5.69 4.27
C MET A 391 -15.10 5.81 4.26
N THR A 392 -15.76 5.21 3.27
CA THR A 392 -17.22 5.15 3.18
C THR A 392 -17.70 3.71 3.28
N VAL A 393 -18.71 3.48 4.11
CA VAL A 393 -19.32 2.16 4.35
C VAL A 393 -20.79 2.22 3.96
N PHE A 394 -21.20 1.28 3.11
CA PHE A 394 -22.56 1.15 2.59
C PHE A 394 -23.26 0.02 3.33
N LEU A 395 -24.36 0.35 4.01
CA LEU A 395 -25.17 -0.57 4.79
C LEU A 395 -26.52 -0.79 4.12
N ARG A 396 -26.94 -2.05 4.07
CA ARG A 396 -28.30 -2.44 3.66
C ARG A 396 -29.32 -2.05 4.74
N SER A 397 -30.59 -2.06 4.37
CA SER A 397 -31.73 -1.80 5.27
C SER A 397 -31.80 -2.74 6.48
N ASP A 398 -31.25 -3.94 6.36
CA ASP A 398 -31.17 -4.92 7.44
C ASP A 398 -29.96 -4.69 8.38
N GLY A 399 -29.08 -3.73 8.07
CA GLY A 399 -27.88 -3.43 8.86
C GLY A 399 -26.65 -4.29 8.53
N THR A 400 -26.66 -5.05 7.44
CA THR A 400 -25.45 -5.69 6.90
C THR A 400 -24.60 -4.72 6.10
N ILE A 401 -23.27 -4.91 6.14
CA ILE A 401 -22.33 -4.18 5.30
C ILE A 401 -22.40 -4.76 3.89
N ASP A 402 -22.83 -3.94 2.93
CA ASP A 402 -22.79 -4.27 1.51
C ASP A 402 -21.36 -4.06 0.97
N ARG A 403 -20.82 -2.87 1.18
CA ARG A 403 -19.52 -2.47 0.63
C ARG A 403 -18.78 -1.51 1.55
N ARG A 404 -17.44 -1.53 1.46
CA ARG A 404 -16.54 -0.53 2.01
C ARG A 404 -15.71 0.07 0.87
N GLN A 405 -15.55 1.38 0.88
CA GLN A 405 -14.73 2.14 -0.06
C GLN A 405 -13.69 2.92 0.75
N ILE A 406 -12.42 2.65 0.50
CA ILE A 406 -11.30 3.38 1.10
C ILE A 406 -10.80 4.41 0.08
N GLY A 407 -10.46 5.61 0.55
CA GLY A 407 -10.03 6.73 -0.27
C GLY A 407 -11.20 7.49 -0.90
N GLN A 408 -10.86 8.57 -1.61
CA GLN A 408 -11.82 9.53 -2.15
C GLN A 408 -12.85 8.87 -3.06
N LEU A 409 -14.13 9.14 -2.78
CA LEU A 409 -15.25 8.56 -3.50
C LEU A 409 -15.57 9.34 -4.78
N GLN A 410 -15.76 8.61 -5.88
CA GLN A 410 -16.10 9.17 -7.18
C GLN A 410 -17.59 9.02 -7.48
N ALA A 411 -18.14 9.92 -8.30
CA ALA A 411 -19.58 9.97 -8.57
C ALA A 411 -20.16 8.67 -9.17
N GLY A 412 -19.42 8.02 -10.09
CA GLY A 412 -19.82 6.75 -10.69
C GLY A 412 -19.92 5.62 -9.67
N VAL A 413 -18.92 5.52 -8.78
CA VAL A 413 -18.90 4.53 -7.69
C VAL A 413 -20.07 4.78 -6.74
N LEU A 414 -20.29 6.03 -6.32
CA LEU A 414 -21.43 6.36 -5.44
C LEU A 414 -22.78 5.96 -6.03
N ALA A 415 -22.99 6.29 -7.30
CA ALA A 415 -24.24 5.98 -8.00
C ALA A 415 -24.47 4.47 -8.10
N ALA A 416 -23.43 3.70 -8.42
CA ALA A 416 -23.50 2.24 -8.49
C ALA A 416 -23.86 1.63 -7.14
N GLU A 417 -23.20 2.04 -6.05
CA GLU A 417 -23.47 1.49 -4.71
C GLU A 417 -24.86 1.88 -4.20
N LEU A 418 -25.31 3.12 -4.44
CA LEU A 418 -26.68 3.52 -4.10
C LEU A 418 -27.74 2.73 -4.88
N SER A 419 -27.45 2.37 -6.14
CA SER A 419 -28.32 1.50 -6.94
C SER A 419 -28.38 0.08 -6.37
N ASN A 420 -27.25 -0.45 -5.89
CA ASN A 420 -27.16 -1.77 -5.27
C ASN A 420 -27.95 -1.84 -3.95
N LEU A 421 -27.93 -0.74 -3.17
CA LEU A 421 -28.68 -0.63 -1.92
C LEU A 421 -30.21 -0.54 -2.10
N SER A 422 -30.68 -0.12 -3.28
CA SER A 422 -32.12 0.03 -3.58
C SER A 422 -32.72 -1.16 -4.33
N SER A 423 -31.89 -2.05 -4.87
CA SER A 423 -32.31 -3.22 -5.65
C SER A 423 -32.56 -4.47 -4.79
N GLN A 424 -32.49 -4.36 -3.47
CA GLN A 424 -32.68 -5.43 -2.48
C GLN A 424 -33.57 -4.93 -1.33
#